data_AF-A0A7V1KZT9-F1
#
_entry.id   AF-A0A7V1KZT9-F1
#
_cell.length_a   1.000
_cell.length_b   1.000
_cell.length_c   1.000
_cell.angle_alpha   90.00
_cell.angle_beta   90.00
_cell.angle_gamma   90.00
#
_symmetry.space_group_name_H-M   'P 1'
#
loop_
_entity.id
_entity.type
_entity.pdbx_description
1 polymer ?
#
loop_
_entity_poly.entity_id
_entity_poly.type
_entity_poly.pdbx_seq_one_letter_code
_entity_poly.pdbx_strand_id
1 'polypeptide(L)'
;MRVILSRKGFDSYYGGYPSPILPDRRMISLPIPLSGDPICYKDLKINQNESLYELMSKLEPKVKIKGKQTELKKQKRCHLNPDIYYFLIDREKGWTPLFGQIKAAQSHLENRNITEGGLFLFFWLV
;
A
#
# COMPACT_ATOMS: atom_id res chain seq x y z
N MET A 1 12.40 4.45 -22.59
CA MET A 1 11.82 3.82 -21.39
C MET A 1 12.87 3.76 -20.29
N ARG A 2 12.51 4.10 -19.05
CA ARG A 2 13.37 3.86 -17.85
C ARG A 2 12.65 2.86 -16.94
N VAL A 3 13.40 2.02 -16.23
CA VAL A 3 12.85 1.13 -15.19
C VAL A 3 13.25 1.65 -13.82
N ILE A 4 12.29 1.78 -12.90
CA ILE A 4 12.48 2.29 -11.56
C ILE A 4 12.11 1.18 -10.57
N LEU A 5 13.12 0.56 -9.95
CA LEU A 5 12.91 -0.38 -8.85
C LEU A 5 12.59 0.42 -7.58
N SER A 6 11.36 0.32 -7.09
CA SER A 6 10.89 1.10 -5.93
C SER A 6 10.44 0.16 -4.82
N ARG A 7 11.09 0.22 -3.65
CA ARG A 7 10.58 -0.51 -2.49
C ARG A 7 9.34 0.19 -1.95
N LYS A 8 8.17 -0.39 -2.25
CA LYS A 8 6.86 -0.07 -1.67
C LYS A 8 6.17 -1.38 -1.34
N GLY A 9 5.59 -1.42 -0.15
CA GLY A 9 4.83 -2.53 0.44
C GLY A 9 4.31 -2.04 1.80
N PHE A 10 4.01 -2.95 2.73
CA PHE A 10 3.61 -2.51 4.08
C PHE A 10 4.81 -2.00 4.88
N ASP A 11 4.92 -0.68 5.06
CA ASP A 11 5.94 -0.10 5.93
C ASP A 11 5.52 1.16 6.70
N SER A 12 6.15 1.36 7.85
CA SER A 12 6.39 2.69 8.45
C SER A 12 7.86 2.74 8.89
N TYR A 13 8.69 2.37 7.91
CA TYR A 13 10.01 1.75 7.95
C TYR A 13 10.20 0.59 8.97
N TYR A 14 10.52 -0.63 8.54
CA TYR A 14 10.60 -1.18 7.17
C TYR A 14 10.12 -2.65 7.21
N GLY A 15 9.23 -3.07 6.31
CA GLY A 15 8.69 -4.44 6.25
C GLY A 15 7.87 -4.82 7.49
N GLY A 16 6.72 -4.17 7.70
CA GLY A 16 5.97 -4.28 8.96
C GLY A 16 4.95 -5.43 9.05
N TYR A 17 4.64 -6.07 7.91
CA TYR A 17 3.56 -7.03 7.75
C TYR A 17 3.62 -7.71 6.36
N PRO A 18 3.27 -9.00 6.20
CA PRO A 18 3.27 -9.67 4.89
C PRO A 18 2.13 -9.18 3.97
N SER A 19 2.47 -8.80 2.74
CA SER A 19 1.46 -8.56 1.68
C SER A 19 1.06 -9.89 1.02
N PRO A 20 -0.21 -10.32 1.09
CA PRO A 20 -0.58 -11.70 0.75
C PRO A 20 -0.77 -11.93 -0.75
N ILE A 21 -0.58 -13.19 -1.14
CA ILE A 21 -1.09 -13.76 -2.40
C ILE A 21 -2.30 -14.63 -2.02
N LEU A 22 -3.46 -14.32 -2.58
CA LEU A 22 -4.72 -15.02 -2.28
C LEU A 22 -4.82 -16.35 -3.07
N PRO A 23 -5.69 -17.30 -2.65
CA PRO A 23 -5.92 -18.56 -3.38
C PRO A 23 -6.41 -18.36 -4.82
N ASP A 24 -7.10 -17.25 -5.11
CA ASP A 24 -7.52 -16.82 -6.45
C ASP A 24 -6.38 -16.18 -7.29
N ARG A 25 -5.14 -16.24 -6.78
CA ARG A 25 -3.90 -15.67 -7.32
C ARG A 25 -3.83 -14.13 -7.33
N ARG A 26 -4.78 -13.40 -6.74
CA ARG A 26 -4.64 -11.95 -6.54
C ARG A 26 -3.51 -11.67 -5.54
N MET A 27 -2.52 -10.90 -5.98
CA MET A 27 -1.52 -10.30 -5.12
C MET A 27 -2.08 -9.00 -4.54
N ILE A 28 -2.07 -8.85 -3.21
CA ILE A 28 -2.60 -7.67 -2.51
C ILE A 28 -1.45 -6.93 -1.82
N SER A 29 -0.90 -5.93 -2.51
CA SER A 29 0.05 -4.97 -1.92
C SER A 29 -0.68 -4.11 -0.90
N LEU A 30 -0.30 -4.22 0.37
CA LEU A 30 -1.00 -3.52 1.45
C LEU A 30 -0.66 -2.02 1.49
N PRO A 31 -1.67 -1.12 1.64
CA PRO A 31 -1.46 0.31 1.85
C PRO A 31 -0.60 0.65 3.07
N ILE A 32 0.07 1.81 3.01
CA ILE A 32 1.06 2.25 3.99
C ILE A 32 0.37 2.67 5.31
N PRO A 33 0.71 2.10 6.49
CA PRO A 33 0.09 2.49 7.76
C PRO A 33 0.42 3.94 8.18
N LEU A 34 -0.58 4.83 8.17
CA LEU A 34 -0.43 6.26 8.46
C LEU A 34 -1.54 6.76 9.38
N SER A 35 -1.24 7.03 10.65
CA SER A 35 -2.24 7.35 11.68
C SER A 35 -3.08 8.63 11.46
N GLY A 36 -2.63 9.52 10.56
CA GLY A 36 -3.31 10.78 10.25
C GLY A 36 -4.09 10.78 8.92
N ASP A 37 -4.06 9.69 8.16
CA ASP A 37 -4.84 9.57 6.92
C ASP A 37 -6.34 9.36 7.27
N PRO A 38 -7.30 9.95 6.53
CA PRO A 38 -8.72 9.68 6.76
C PRO A 38 -9.11 8.20 6.68
N ILE A 39 -8.48 7.42 5.79
CA ILE A 39 -8.90 6.06 5.44
C ILE A 39 -8.42 5.03 6.46
N CYS A 40 -9.28 4.06 6.85
CA CYS A 40 -8.89 2.91 7.69
C CYS A 40 -8.97 1.59 6.92
N TYR A 41 -8.17 0.57 7.32
CA TYR A 41 -8.18 -0.75 6.68
C TYR A 41 -9.57 -1.45 6.70
N LYS A 42 -10.47 -1.08 7.62
CA LYS A 42 -11.88 -1.58 7.68
C LYS A 42 -12.77 -1.07 6.54
N ASP A 43 -12.41 0.08 5.97
CA ASP A 43 -13.20 0.77 4.95
C ASP A 43 -12.87 0.21 3.57
N LEU A 44 -11.61 -0.18 3.38
CA LEU A 44 -11.10 -0.86 2.18
C LEU A 44 -11.74 -2.25 2.02
N LYS A 45 -12.30 -2.57 0.85
CA LYS A 45 -12.98 -3.86 0.55
C LYS A 45 -12.18 -4.71 -0.45
N ILE A 46 -12.05 -6.02 -0.19
CA ILE A 46 -11.38 -6.96 -1.11
C ILE A 46 -12.42 -7.73 -1.95
N ASN A 47 -13.61 -7.89 -1.38
CA ASN A 47 -14.81 -8.45 -1.99
C ASN A 47 -16.03 -7.91 -1.23
N GLN A 48 -17.24 -8.31 -1.62
CA GLN A 48 -18.50 -7.83 -1.02
C GLN A 48 -18.61 -8.08 0.50
N ASN A 49 -17.93 -9.11 1.02
CA ASN A 49 -18.12 -9.62 2.39
C ASN A 49 -16.88 -9.43 3.29
N GLU A 50 -15.81 -8.79 2.80
CA GLU A 50 -14.52 -8.74 3.51
C GLU A 50 -13.75 -7.44 3.28
N SER A 51 -13.37 -6.80 4.39
CA SER A 51 -12.44 -5.66 4.39
C SER A 51 -10.97 -6.07 4.45
N LEU A 52 -10.07 -5.14 4.10
CA LEU A 52 -8.63 -5.36 4.21
C LEU A 52 -8.19 -5.56 5.66
N TYR A 53 -8.88 -4.93 6.62
CA TYR A 53 -8.72 -5.23 8.05
C TYR A 53 -9.05 -6.69 8.37
N GLU A 54 -10.16 -7.23 7.85
CA GLU A 54 -10.56 -8.62 8.13
C GLU A 54 -9.61 -9.65 7.53
N LEU A 55 -9.12 -9.44 6.30
CA LEU A 55 -8.08 -10.29 5.73
C LEU A 55 -6.80 -10.24 6.57
N MET A 56 -6.33 -9.06 6.96
CA MET A 56 -5.15 -8.93 7.81
C MET A 56 -5.38 -9.59 9.17
N SER A 57 -6.50 -9.36 9.86
CA SER A 57 -6.81 -10.04 11.13
C SER A 57 -6.83 -11.58 11.04
N LYS A 58 -7.08 -12.16 9.86
CA LYS A 58 -6.99 -13.61 9.60
C LYS A 58 -5.56 -14.11 9.33
N LEU A 59 -4.68 -13.26 8.79
CA LEU A 59 -3.30 -13.61 8.42
C LEU A 59 -2.34 -13.50 9.61
N GLU A 60 -2.41 -12.38 10.34
CA GLU A 60 -1.61 -12.10 11.54
C GLU A 60 -2.26 -10.93 12.30
N PRO A 61 -2.64 -11.09 13.58
CA PRO A 61 -3.30 -10.03 14.36
C PRO A 61 -2.39 -8.86 14.79
N LYS A 62 -1.08 -8.89 14.55
CA LYS A 62 -0.11 -7.84 14.95
C LYS A 62 0.58 -7.19 13.75
N VAL A 63 0.71 -5.86 13.79
CA VAL A 63 1.50 -5.07 12.82
C VAL A 63 2.75 -4.50 13.50
N LYS A 64 3.89 -4.55 12.81
CA LYS A 64 5.14 -3.89 13.25
C LYS A 64 5.25 -2.50 12.65
N ILE A 65 5.23 -1.48 13.51
CA ILE A 65 5.15 -0.06 13.12
C ILE A 65 6.16 0.75 13.93
N LYS A 66 6.99 1.55 13.25
CA LYS A 66 8.14 2.25 13.86
C LYS A 66 8.97 1.34 14.79
N GLY A 67 9.26 0.12 14.32
CA GLY A 67 9.99 -0.91 15.06
C GLY A 67 9.20 -1.73 16.09
N LYS A 68 8.08 -1.23 16.62
CA LYS A 68 7.30 -1.90 17.68
C LYS A 68 6.19 -2.78 17.10
N GLN A 69 5.99 -3.99 17.65
CA GLN A 69 4.78 -4.78 17.39
C GLN A 69 3.59 -4.16 18.14
N THR A 70 2.43 -4.10 17.49
CA THR A 70 1.16 -3.61 18.04
C THR A 70 0.00 -4.40 17.46
N GLU A 71 -1.08 -4.59 18.23
CA GLU A 71 -2.32 -5.18 17.72
C GLU A 71 -2.88 -4.39 16.52
N LEU A 72 -3.38 -5.10 15.51
CA LEU A 72 -4.17 -4.52 14.44
C LEU A 72 -5.57 -4.16 14.96
N LYS A 73 -5.94 -2.88 14.93
CA LYS A 73 -7.23 -2.36 15.42
C LYS A 73 -8.10 -1.87 14.27
N LYS A 74 -9.43 -1.96 14.37
CA LYS A 74 -10.37 -1.55 13.30
C LYS A 74 -10.19 -0.09 12.87
N GLN A 75 -9.75 0.77 13.78
CA GLN A 75 -9.48 2.20 13.56
C GLN A 75 -8.06 2.46 13.01
N LYS A 76 -7.34 1.43 12.56
CA LYS A 76 -5.98 1.59 12.03
C LYS A 76 -6.04 2.23 10.63
N ARG A 77 -5.42 3.40 10.53
CA ARG A 77 -5.41 4.26 9.34
C ARG A 77 -4.26 3.95 8.38
N CYS A 78 -4.50 4.22 7.10
CA CYS A 78 -3.64 3.83 5.99
C CYS A 78 -3.70 4.81 4.82
N HIS A 79 -2.56 4.98 4.15
CA HIS A 79 -2.38 5.82 2.98
C HIS A 79 -2.30 4.96 1.71
N LEU A 80 -3.19 5.20 0.76
CA LEU A 80 -3.22 4.53 -0.54
C LEU A 80 -2.08 5.07 -1.43
N ASN A 81 -0.89 4.49 -1.35
CA ASN A 81 0.28 4.93 -2.12
C ASN A 81 1.34 3.81 -2.26
N PRO A 82 1.48 3.16 -3.43
CA PRO A 82 0.75 3.43 -4.67
C PRO A 82 -0.72 2.99 -4.55
N ASP A 83 -1.63 3.82 -5.06
CA ASP A 83 -3.06 3.50 -5.17
C ASP A 83 -3.30 2.78 -6.50
N ILE A 84 -3.29 1.44 -6.47
CA ILE A 84 -3.31 0.59 -7.69
C ILE A 84 -4.56 -0.29 -7.82
N TYR A 85 -5.42 -0.32 -6.81
CA TYR A 85 -6.58 -1.20 -6.75
C TYR A 85 -7.88 -0.40 -6.82
N TYR A 86 -8.48 -0.34 -8.00
CA TYR A 86 -9.79 0.28 -8.22
C TYR A 86 -10.82 -0.18 -7.17
N PHE A 87 -10.90 -1.50 -6.95
CA PHE A 87 -11.93 -2.17 -6.14
C PHE A 87 -11.88 -1.91 -4.62
N LEU A 88 -10.83 -1.27 -4.07
CA LEU A 88 -10.70 -1.13 -2.61
C LEU A 88 -11.73 -0.17 -2.00
N ILE A 89 -12.15 0.87 -2.73
CA ILE A 89 -13.16 1.85 -2.32
C ILE A 89 -13.93 2.30 -3.56
N ASP A 90 -15.10 2.90 -3.37
CA ASP A 90 -15.83 3.54 -4.47
C ASP A 90 -14.95 4.63 -5.14
N ARG A 91 -14.97 4.66 -6.47
CA ARG A 91 -14.12 5.53 -7.30
C ARG A 91 -14.96 6.44 -8.18
N GLU A 92 -14.47 7.66 -8.40
CA GLU A 92 -15.03 8.55 -9.40
C GLU A 92 -14.75 8.03 -10.82
N LYS A 93 -15.65 8.37 -11.75
CA LYS A 93 -15.54 7.98 -13.16
C LYS A 93 -14.29 8.60 -13.78
N GLY A 94 -13.36 7.75 -14.21
CA GLY A 94 -12.08 8.17 -14.77
C GLY A 94 -10.89 8.12 -13.80
N TRP A 95 -11.06 7.54 -12.61
CA TRP A 95 -9.93 7.19 -11.73
C TRP A 95 -8.84 6.42 -12.50
N THR A 96 -7.59 6.78 -12.24
CA THR A 96 -6.39 6.08 -12.71
C THR A 96 -5.50 5.74 -11.50
N PRO A 97 -4.63 4.72 -11.60
CA PRO A 97 -3.69 4.41 -10.53
C PRO A 97 -2.74 5.58 -10.22
N LEU A 98 -2.56 5.89 -8.94
CA LEU A 98 -1.76 7.05 -8.49
C LEU A 98 -0.55 6.63 -7.66
N PHE A 99 0.57 7.31 -7.88
CA PHE A 99 1.81 7.14 -7.12
C PHE A 99 2.45 8.50 -6.84
N GLY A 100 2.40 8.93 -5.58
CA GLY A 100 3.01 10.18 -5.13
C GLY A 100 4.30 9.92 -4.35
N GLN A 101 5.36 10.67 -4.66
CA GLN A 101 6.57 10.77 -3.84
C GLN A 101 6.74 12.22 -3.37
N ILE A 102 7.48 12.40 -2.28
CA ILE A 102 7.79 13.71 -1.70
C ILE A 102 9.24 13.77 -1.21
N LYS A 103 9.74 14.99 -0.98
CA LYS A 103 11.08 15.24 -0.42
C LYS A 103 12.18 14.51 -1.22
N ALA A 104 13.20 13.98 -0.57
CA ALA A 104 14.34 13.30 -1.22
C ALA A 104 13.94 12.17 -2.19
N ALA A 105 12.80 11.50 -1.98
CA ALA A 105 12.31 10.47 -2.91
C ALA A 105 11.80 11.07 -4.23
N GLN A 106 11.14 12.23 -4.17
CA GLN A 106 10.70 12.98 -5.35
C GLN A 106 11.91 13.62 -6.06
N SER A 107 12.77 14.31 -5.32
CA SER A 107 13.98 14.93 -5.87
C SER A 107 14.95 13.92 -6.47
N HIS A 108 14.93 12.65 -6.04
CA HIS A 108 15.65 11.59 -6.73
C HIS A 108 15.05 11.29 -8.12
N LEU A 109 13.74 11.24 -8.28
CA LEU A 109 13.09 11.02 -9.58
C LEU A 109 13.34 12.20 -10.53
N GLU A 110 13.27 13.43 -10.01
CA GLU A 110 13.59 14.67 -10.75
C GLU A 110 15.05 14.69 -11.20
N ASN A 111 16.01 14.48 -10.29
CA ASN A 111 17.45 14.41 -10.63
C ASN A 111 17.81 13.21 -11.53
N ARG A 112 16.98 12.17 -11.59
CA ARG A 112 17.10 11.07 -12.55
C ARG A 112 16.37 11.31 -13.87
N ASN A 113 15.69 12.45 -14.03
CA ASN A 113 14.90 12.80 -15.20
C ASN A 113 13.93 11.67 -15.58
N ILE A 114 13.14 11.23 -14.59
CA ILE A 114 12.02 10.31 -14.80
C ILE A 114 10.84 11.08 -15.37
N THR A 115 10.29 10.59 -16.48
CA THR A 115 9.20 11.19 -17.26
C THR A 115 8.12 10.14 -17.55
N GLU A 116 7.11 10.52 -18.32
CA GLU A 116 6.25 9.57 -19.03
C GLU A 116 7.08 8.50 -19.78
N GLY A 117 6.55 7.28 -19.89
CA GLY A 117 7.30 6.12 -20.39
C GLY A 117 8.32 5.55 -19.39
N GLY A 118 8.23 5.92 -18.11
CA GLY A 118 8.91 5.25 -17.00
C GLY A 118 8.08 4.10 -16.42
N LEU A 119 8.69 2.94 -16.21
CA LEU A 119 8.07 1.76 -15.59
C LEU A 119 8.51 1.65 -14.13
N PHE A 120 7.56 1.80 -13.20
CA PHE A 120 7.79 1.50 -11.78
C PHE A 120 7.54 0.01 -11.51
N LEU A 121 8.54 -0.66 -10.93
CA LEU A 121 8.42 -2.01 -10.40
C LEU A 121 8.46 -1.93 -8.88
N PHE A 122 7.32 -2.19 -8.24
CA PHE A 122 7.20 -2.21 -6.79
C PHE A 122 7.58 -3.58 -6.23
N PHE A 123 8.45 -3.57 -5.23
CA PHE A 123 8.89 -4.79 -4.54
C PHE A 123 8.95 -4.58 -3.03
N TRP A 124 8.86 -5.67 -2.28
CA TRP A 124 9.09 -5.72 -0.85
C TRP A 124 10.25 -6.66 -0.53
N LEU A 125 10.78 -6.56 0.69
CA LEU A 125 11.58 -7.63 1.29
C LEU A 125 10.64 -8.48 2.15
N VAL A 126 10.91 -9.78 2.21
CA VAL A 126 10.22 -10.75 3.08
C VAL A 126 10.83 -10.70 4.48
#